data_AF-A0A358XST4-F1
#
_entry.id   AF-A0A358XST4-F1
#
_cell.length_a   1.000
_cell.length_b   1.000
_cell.length_c   1.000
_cell.angle_alpha   90.00
_cell.angle_beta   90.00
_cell.angle_gamma   90.00
#
_symmetry.space_group_name_H-M   'P 1'
#
loop_
_entity.id
_entity.type
_entity.pdbx_description
1 polymer ?
#
loop_
_entity_poly.entity_id
_entity_poly.type
_entity_poly.pdbx_seq_one_letter_code
_entity_poly.pdbx_strand_id
1 'polypeptide(L)'
;MTAFNAAMSYNLHHVMQQDDEGFHIDYEKIAISRGLDEEITGATFQLLNETIHITWELKNTEKLLYEDLTDFRTLVLLIPENPINASQGVLLQNYIMDLRESIQIPKLTQSDTYHLYLGFVAADGTNRSMNSSYLGNINLERGLSSFRELNSSTGEIK
;
A
#
# COMPACT_ATOMS: atom_id res chain seq x y z
N MET A 1 -1.81 15.45 18.04
CA MET A 1 -2.28 15.33 16.65
C MET A 1 -2.09 13.88 16.25
N THR A 2 -3.09 13.20 15.68
CA THR A 2 -2.98 11.78 15.31
C THR A 2 -2.26 11.63 13.97
N ALA A 3 -1.67 10.46 13.69
CA ALA A 3 -1.07 10.14 12.40
C ALA A 3 -2.03 10.37 11.22
N PHE A 4 -3.31 10.02 11.42
CA PHE A 4 -4.37 10.27 10.45
C PHE A 4 -4.59 11.77 10.18
N ASN A 5 -4.65 12.60 11.23
CA ASN A 5 -4.82 14.05 11.07
C ASN A 5 -3.62 14.69 10.34
N ALA A 6 -2.40 14.22 10.65
CA ALA A 6 -1.19 14.68 9.97
C ALA A 6 -1.19 14.28 8.48
N ALA A 7 -1.56 13.04 8.17
CA ALA A 7 -1.69 12.55 6.79
C ALA A 7 -2.76 13.32 6.00
N MET A 8 -3.94 13.55 6.59
CA MET A 8 -5.02 14.29 5.92
C MET A 8 -4.64 15.75 5.64
N SER A 9 -4.01 16.43 6.61
CA SER A 9 -3.52 17.79 6.40
C SER A 9 -2.47 17.83 5.29
N TYR A 10 -1.57 16.86 5.23
CA TYR A 10 -0.59 16.75 4.15
C TYR A 10 -1.28 16.57 2.80
N ASN A 11 -2.22 15.63 2.69
CA ASN A 11 -2.90 15.33 1.42
C ASN A 11 -3.65 16.55 0.86
N LEU A 12 -4.35 17.31 1.70
CA LEU A 12 -5.06 18.54 1.30
C LEU A 12 -4.15 19.58 0.64
N HIS A 13 -2.87 19.59 0.97
CA HIS A 13 -1.91 20.58 0.47
C HIS A 13 -1.10 20.11 -0.73
N HIS A 14 -0.92 18.81 -0.95
CA HIS A 14 0.12 18.30 -1.85
C HIS A 14 -0.37 17.38 -2.98
N VAL A 15 -1.58 16.80 -2.85
CA VAL A 15 -2.02 15.70 -3.74
C VAL A 15 -2.80 16.20 -4.96
N MET A 16 -3.53 17.31 -4.82
CA MET A 16 -4.34 17.85 -5.91
C MET A 16 -3.45 18.57 -6.92
N GLN A 17 -3.52 18.15 -8.17
CA GLN A 17 -2.86 18.79 -9.30
C GLN A 17 -3.89 19.33 -10.27
N GLN A 18 -3.51 20.38 -10.98
CA GLN A 18 -4.30 20.99 -12.02
C GLN A 18 -3.44 21.13 -13.27
N ASP A 19 -3.91 20.57 -14.38
CA ASP A 19 -3.31 20.69 -15.70
C ASP A 19 -4.38 21.13 -16.73
N ASP A 20 -4.03 21.02 -18.02
CA ASP A 20 -4.92 21.40 -19.13
C ASP A 20 -6.12 20.44 -19.29
N GLU A 21 -6.08 19.26 -18.69
CA GLU A 21 -7.12 18.23 -18.73
C GLU A 21 -8.07 18.29 -17.51
N GLY A 22 -7.65 18.99 -16.45
CA GLY A 22 -8.50 19.33 -15.31
C GLY A 22 -7.80 19.13 -13.97
N PHE A 23 -8.58 18.75 -12.95
CA PHE A 23 -8.04 18.37 -11.64
C PHE A 23 -7.80 16.87 -11.60
N HIS A 24 -6.61 16.46 -11.19
CA HIS A 24 -6.28 15.06 -10.97
C HIS A 24 -5.53 14.86 -9.65
N ILE A 25 -5.53 13.61 -9.18
CA ILE A 25 -4.90 13.19 -7.94
C ILE A 25 -3.51 12.66 -8.28
N ASP A 26 -2.48 13.22 -7.65
CA ASP A 26 -1.15 12.61 -7.63
C ASP A 26 -1.10 11.56 -6.51
N TYR A 27 -1.43 10.33 -6.87
CA TYR A 27 -1.49 9.21 -5.93
C TYR A 27 -0.14 8.92 -5.26
N GLU A 28 1.00 9.19 -5.93
CA GLU A 28 2.32 9.00 -5.30
C GLU A 28 2.55 9.95 -4.12
N LYS A 29 1.86 11.10 -4.13
CA LYS A 29 1.89 12.08 -3.04
C LYS A 29 0.87 11.82 -1.94
N ILE A 30 0.02 10.79 -2.03
CA ILE A 30 -0.90 10.47 -0.94
C ILE A 30 -0.12 9.83 0.21
N ALA A 31 -0.34 10.35 1.42
CA ALA A 31 0.07 9.69 2.66
C ALA A 31 -1.16 9.12 3.37
N ILE A 32 -1.10 7.86 3.81
CA ILE A 32 -2.13 7.22 4.65
C ILE A 32 -1.77 7.27 6.13
N SER A 33 -0.49 7.44 6.45
CA SER A 33 0.03 7.70 7.79
C SER A 33 1.23 8.64 7.74
N ARG A 34 1.39 9.46 8.77
CA ARG A 34 2.52 10.39 8.92
C ARG A 34 3.00 10.39 10.37
N GLY A 35 4.30 10.23 10.58
CA GLY A 35 4.89 10.13 11.90
C GLY A 35 6.41 10.05 11.84
N LEU A 36 6.97 8.97 12.39
CA LEU A 36 8.40 8.65 12.33
C LEU A 36 8.85 8.44 10.88
N ASP A 37 10.16 8.57 10.64
CA ASP A 37 10.74 8.20 9.36
C ASP A 37 10.54 6.71 9.07
N GLU A 38 10.44 6.36 7.79
CA GLU A 38 10.34 4.97 7.36
C GLU A 38 11.62 4.21 7.70
N GLU A 39 11.47 3.02 8.25
CA GLU A 39 12.59 2.12 8.56
C GLU A 39 12.75 0.98 7.55
N ILE A 40 12.19 1.13 6.35
CA ILE A 40 12.32 0.18 5.22
C ILE A 40 13.16 0.75 4.07
N THR A 41 14.05 -0.03 3.46
CA THR A 41 14.84 0.39 2.27
C THR A 41 14.04 0.30 0.98
N GLY A 42 12.99 -0.53 0.97
CA GLY A 42 12.10 -0.72 -0.15
C GLY A 42 11.05 -1.78 0.16
N ALA A 43 10.01 -1.80 -0.65
CA ALA A 43 8.98 -2.82 -0.62
C ALA A 43 8.55 -3.17 -2.05
N THR A 44 8.18 -4.43 -2.24
CA THR A 44 7.67 -4.95 -3.51
C THR A 44 6.38 -5.69 -3.27
N PHE A 45 5.54 -5.78 -4.29
CA PHE A 45 4.33 -6.58 -4.20
C PHE A 45 4.13 -7.47 -5.44
N GLN A 46 3.37 -8.54 -5.27
CA GLN A 46 2.97 -9.46 -6.34
C GLN A 46 1.51 -9.87 -6.14
N LEU A 47 0.75 -9.93 -7.23
CA LEU A 47 -0.61 -10.46 -7.23
C LEU A 47 -0.59 -11.95 -7.59
N LEU A 48 -0.99 -12.81 -6.66
CA LEU A 48 -1.14 -14.25 -6.85
C LEU A 48 -2.49 -14.70 -6.29
N ASN A 49 -3.29 -15.43 -7.07
CA ASN A 49 -4.58 -15.99 -6.61
C ASN A 49 -5.47 -14.97 -5.87
N GLU A 50 -5.73 -13.82 -6.47
CA GLU A 50 -6.56 -12.74 -5.86
C GLU A 50 -6.00 -12.16 -4.53
N THR A 51 -4.75 -12.50 -4.21
CA THR A 51 -4.04 -12.03 -3.01
C THR A 51 -2.86 -11.17 -3.44
N ILE A 52 -2.74 -9.98 -2.87
CA ILE A 52 -1.55 -9.16 -3.02
C ILE A 52 -0.61 -9.54 -1.88
N HIS A 53 0.56 -10.08 -2.25
CA HIS A 53 1.65 -10.36 -1.34
C HIS A 53 2.64 -9.22 -1.38
N ILE A 54 2.96 -8.67 -0.22
CA ILE A 54 3.87 -7.54 -0.05
C ILE A 54 5.08 -8.04 0.73
N THR A 55 6.28 -7.65 0.34
CA THR A 55 7.52 -7.90 1.06
C THR A 55 8.32 -6.63 1.17
N TRP A 56 9.11 -6.48 2.24
CA TRP A 56 9.95 -5.31 2.45
C TRP A 56 11.29 -5.68 3.09
N GLU A 57 12.23 -4.76 3.00
CA GLU A 57 13.55 -4.86 3.60
C GLU A 57 13.73 -3.76 4.63
N LEU A 58 14.35 -4.07 5.78
CA LEU A 58 14.61 -3.10 6.84
C LEU A 58 15.89 -2.32 6.56
N LYS A 59 15.90 -1.02 6.87
CA LYS A 59 17.10 -0.18 6.85
C LYS A 59 18.10 -0.60 7.90
N ASN A 60 17.62 -0.78 9.13
CA ASN A 60 18.48 -1.06 10.27
C ASN A 60 17.71 -1.78 11.38
N THR A 61 17.85 -3.11 11.44
CA THR A 61 17.21 -3.94 12.46
C THR A 61 17.62 -3.58 13.89
N GLU A 62 18.88 -3.17 14.12
CA GLU A 62 19.36 -2.78 15.46
C GLU A 62 18.65 -1.51 15.96
N LYS A 63 18.39 -0.56 15.06
CA LYS A 63 17.63 0.65 15.38
C LYS A 63 16.20 0.31 15.80
N LEU A 64 15.51 -0.60 15.09
CA LEU A 64 14.16 -1.02 15.47
C LEU A 64 14.11 -1.62 16.89
N LEU A 65 15.12 -2.39 17.27
CA LEU A 65 15.22 -2.98 18.61
C LEU A 65 15.51 -1.92 19.67
N TYR A 66 16.43 -1.00 19.40
CA TYR A 66 16.82 0.05 20.35
C TYR A 66 15.71 1.07 20.60
N GLU A 67 14.93 1.42 19.58
CA GLU A 67 13.84 2.40 19.65
C GLU A 67 12.47 1.79 19.97
N ASP A 68 12.45 0.49 20.29
CA ASP A 68 11.25 -0.27 20.63
C ASP A 68 10.16 -0.12 19.56
N LEU A 69 10.56 -0.36 18.30
CA LEU A 69 9.70 -0.27 17.10
C LEU A 69 9.31 -1.64 16.56
N THR A 70 9.82 -2.72 17.14
CA THR A 70 9.57 -4.08 16.62
C THR A 70 8.11 -4.52 16.73
N ASP A 71 7.34 -3.86 17.60
CA ASP A 71 5.91 -4.05 17.75
C ASP A 71 5.08 -3.23 16.75
N PHE A 72 5.70 -2.50 15.84
CA PHE A 72 4.95 -1.83 14.79
C PHE A 72 4.31 -2.89 13.88
N ARG A 73 3.05 -2.68 13.55
CA ARG A 73 2.25 -3.54 12.69
C ARG A 73 1.93 -2.86 11.38
N THR A 74 1.71 -3.66 10.37
CA THR A 74 1.32 -3.21 9.04
C THR A 74 -0.01 -2.44 9.07
N LEU A 75 -0.03 -1.38 8.27
CA LEU A 75 -1.20 -0.68 7.77
C LEU A 75 -1.09 -0.72 6.24
N VAL A 76 -2.00 -1.42 5.57
CA VAL A 76 -2.01 -1.49 4.10
C VAL A 76 -3.31 -0.91 3.61
N LEU A 77 -3.26 -0.08 2.57
CA LEU A 77 -4.44 0.48 1.93
C LEU A 77 -4.37 0.36 0.42
N LEU A 78 -5.49 -0.03 -0.18
CA LEU A 78 -5.78 -0.07 -1.59
C LEU A 78 -6.83 1.02 -1.86
N ILE A 79 -6.47 2.01 -2.65
CA ILE A 79 -7.36 3.12 -3.04
C ILE A 79 -7.70 2.97 -4.53
N PRO A 80 -8.98 2.79 -4.90
CA PRO A 80 -9.40 2.75 -6.29
C PRO A 80 -9.36 4.15 -6.93
N GLU A 81 -9.10 4.21 -8.23
CA GLU A 81 -9.31 5.42 -9.02
C GLU A 81 -10.81 5.69 -9.23
N ASN A 82 -11.62 4.66 -9.44
CA ASN A 82 -13.05 4.84 -9.56
C ASN A 82 -13.72 4.93 -8.17
N PRO A 83 -14.37 6.06 -7.83
CA PRO A 83 -14.98 6.25 -6.51
C PRO A 83 -16.20 5.35 -6.25
N ILE A 84 -16.72 4.65 -7.26
CA ILE A 84 -17.76 3.62 -7.09
C ILE A 84 -17.19 2.38 -6.39
N ASN A 85 -15.92 2.07 -6.63
CA ASN A 85 -15.25 0.96 -5.97
C ASN A 85 -14.81 1.37 -4.56
N ALA A 86 -14.87 0.43 -3.63
CA ALA A 86 -14.48 0.67 -2.25
C ALA A 86 -12.96 0.53 -2.08
N SER A 87 -12.39 1.39 -1.24
CA SER A 87 -11.04 1.18 -0.70
C SER A 87 -11.01 -0.08 0.17
N GLN A 88 -9.89 -0.79 0.15
CA GLN A 88 -9.66 -1.99 0.96
C GLN A 88 -8.36 -1.85 1.73
N GLY A 89 -8.28 -2.47 2.89
CA GLY A 89 -7.07 -2.35 3.70
C GLY A 89 -7.03 -3.34 4.83
N VAL A 90 -5.82 -3.49 5.37
CA VAL A 90 -5.59 -4.22 6.62
C VAL A 90 -4.92 -3.28 7.61
N LEU A 91 -5.24 -3.44 8.88
CA LEU A 91 -4.73 -2.65 9.99
C LEU A 91 -4.34 -3.59 11.13
N LEU A 92 -3.17 -3.36 11.72
CA LEU A 92 -2.66 -4.12 12.87
C LEU A 92 -2.47 -5.62 12.58
N GLN A 93 -1.97 -5.97 11.40
CA GLN A 93 -1.70 -7.36 11.00
C GLN A 93 -0.27 -7.79 11.32
N ASN A 94 0.56 -8.12 10.32
CA ASN A 94 1.90 -8.62 10.57
C ASN A 94 2.79 -7.55 11.21
N TYR A 95 3.81 -8.00 11.93
CA TYR A 95 4.81 -7.13 12.51
C TYR A 95 5.74 -6.62 11.41
N ILE A 96 6.32 -5.44 11.61
CA ILE A 96 7.38 -4.91 10.74
C ILE A 96 8.55 -5.90 10.59
N MET A 97 8.79 -6.73 11.62
CA MET A 97 9.82 -7.77 11.65
C MET A 97 9.47 -9.04 10.85
N ASP A 98 8.21 -9.22 10.44
CA ASP A 98 7.80 -10.39 9.64
C ASP A 98 8.23 -10.27 8.17
N LEU A 99 8.57 -9.06 7.72
CA LEU A 99 9.06 -8.74 6.37
C LEU A 99 8.08 -9.06 5.23
N ARG A 100 6.82 -9.35 5.56
CA ARG A 100 5.77 -9.69 4.59
C ARG A 100 4.38 -9.36 5.09
N GLU A 101 3.48 -9.10 4.15
CA GLU A 101 2.05 -8.95 4.39
C GLU A 101 1.25 -9.56 3.23
N SER A 102 0.00 -9.88 3.47
CA SER A 102 -0.93 -10.33 2.43
C SER A 102 -2.31 -9.71 2.62
N ILE A 103 -2.85 -9.15 1.54
CA ILE A 103 -4.20 -8.59 1.51
C ILE A 103 -5.00 -9.23 0.39
N GLN A 104 -6.22 -9.66 0.72
CA GLN A 104 -7.17 -10.18 -0.25
C GLN A 104 -7.79 -9.02 -1.03
N ILE A 105 -7.86 -9.16 -2.34
CA ILE A 105 -8.54 -8.18 -3.20
C ILE A 105 -10.05 -8.29 -2.99
N PRO A 106 -10.79 -7.16 -2.94
CA PRO A 106 -12.25 -7.20 -2.92
C PRO A 106 -12.82 -7.83 -4.19
N LYS A 107 -14.01 -8.44 -4.09
CA LYS A 107 -14.80 -8.70 -5.29
C LYS A 107 -15.16 -7.37 -5.96
N LEU A 108 -14.73 -7.22 -7.20
CA LEU A 108 -14.90 -5.99 -7.95
C LEU A 108 -16.29 -5.93 -8.59
N THR A 109 -16.89 -4.74 -8.55
CA THR A 109 -18.13 -4.46 -9.29
C THR A 109 -17.85 -4.12 -10.74
N GLN A 110 -16.69 -3.51 -11.00
CA GLN A 110 -16.16 -3.11 -12.30
C GLN A 110 -14.63 -3.16 -12.27
N SER A 111 -13.99 -3.35 -13.42
CA SER A 111 -12.53 -3.27 -13.53
C SER A 111 -12.06 -1.87 -13.15
N ASP A 112 -10.91 -1.80 -12.50
CA ASP A 112 -10.38 -0.53 -11.98
C ASP A 112 -8.89 -0.62 -11.64
N THR A 113 -8.26 0.54 -11.52
CA THR A 113 -6.89 0.69 -11.05
C THR A 113 -6.91 0.96 -9.55
N TYR A 114 -6.13 0.20 -8.80
CA TYR A 114 -5.96 0.36 -7.36
C TYR A 114 -4.54 0.76 -7.03
N HIS A 115 -4.40 1.79 -6.19
CA HIS A 115 -3.14 2.30 -5.66
C HIS A 115 -2.86 1.68 -4.29
N LEU A 116 -1.68 1.08 -4.14
CA LEU A 116 -1.25 0.36 -2.95
C LEU A 116 -0.31 1.20 -2.09
N TYR A 117 -0.61 1.25 -0.80
CA TYR A 117 0.19 1.95 0.21
C TYR A 117 0.52 1.00 1.36
N LEU A 118 1.73 1.12 1.88
CA LEU A 118 2.21 0.40 3.06
C LEU A 118 2.64 1.41 4.12
N GLY A 119 2.18 1.21 5.34
CA GLY A 119 2.60 1.96 6.51
C GLY A 119 2.77 1.02 7.70
N PHE A 120 3.28 1.58 8.79
CA PHE A 120 3.48 0.86 10.04
C PHE A 120 2.98 1.68 11.22
N VAL A 121 2.25 1.06 12.13
CA VAL A 121 1.61 1.70 13.29
C VAL A 121 1.89 0.91 14.57
N ALA A 122 2.09 1.59 15.68
CA ALA A 122 2.32 0.94 16.97
C ALA A 122 1.03 0.24 17.45
N ALA A 123 1.19 -0.96 18.02
CA ALA A 123 0.08 -1.74 18.58
C ALA A 123 -0.13 -1.48 20.09
N ASP A 124 0.75 -0.70 20.71
CA ASP A 124 0.79 -0.37 22.13
C ASP A 124 -0.17 0.75 22.58
N GLY A 125 -0.97 1.30 21.66
CA GLY A 125 -1.91 2.40 21.93
C GLY A 125 -1.28 3.79 21.99
N THR A 126 0.02 3.94 21.71
CA THR A 126 0.72 5.24 21.70
C THR A 126 0.34 6.13 20.51
N ASN A 127 -0.43 5.62 19.55
CA ASN A 127 -0.75 6.27 18.28
C ASN A 127 0.48 6.67 17.45
N ARG A 128 1.65 6.05 17.70
CA ARG A 128 2.83 6.22 16.86
C ARG A 128 2.61 5.52 15.52
N SER A 129 3.14 6.11 14.45
CA SER A 129 3.21 5.51 13.13
C SER A 129 4.50 5.93 12.43
N MET A 130 4.86 5.22 11.38
CA MET A 130 5.82 5.69 10.38
C MET A 130 5.08 6.45 9.27
N ASN A 131 5.83 7.21 8.47
CA ASN A 131 5.34 7.67 7.18
C ASN A 131 4.99 6.46 6.31
N SER A 132 3.91 6.55 5.56
CA SER A 132 3.51 5.51 4.62
C SER A 132 4.22 5.66 3.27
N SER A 133 4.56 4.54 2.65
CA SER A 133 5.14 4.46 1.31
C SER A 133 4.06 4.09 0.28
N TYR A 134 4.06 4.75 -0.87
CA TYR A 134 3.33 4.30 -2.06
C TYR A 134 4.12 3.19 -2.76
N LEU A 135 3.49 2.05 -3.03
CA LEU A 135 4.16 0.89 -3.62
C LEU A 135 3.93 0.77 -5.14
N GLY A 136 2.92 1.45 -5.66
CA GLY A 136 2.52 1.37 -7.07
C GLY A 136 1.03 1.10 -7.23
N ASN A 137 0.63 0.82 -8.47
CA ASN A 137 -0.76 0.52 -8.83
C ASN A 137 -0.91 -0.87 -9.44
N ILE A 138 -2.14 -1.37 -9.43
CA ILE A 138 -2.54 -2.65 -10.00
C ILE A 138 -3.86 -2.46 -10.74
N ASN A 139 -3.89 -2.89 -12.00
CA ASN A 139 -5.13 -3.01 -12.76
C ASN A 139 -5.83 -4.31 -12.38
N LEU A 140 -7.02 -4.19 -11.81
CA LEU A 140 -7.80 -5.32 -11.37
C LEU A 140 -9.05 -5.45 -12.25
N GLU A 141 -9.22 -6.61 -12.86
CA GLU A 141 -10.32 -6.88 -13.79
C GLU A 141 -11.54 -7.46 -13.06
N ARG A 142 -12.73 -7.01 -13.45
CA ARG A 142 -13.98 -7.62 -12.98
C ARG A 142 -14.01 -9.09 -13.36
N GLY A 143 -14.17 -9.97 -12.37
CA GLY A 143 -14.27 -11.40 -12.58
C GLY A 143 -12.93 -12.12 -12.66
N LEU A 144 -11.89 -11.61 -11.99
CA LEU A 144 -10.70 -12.40 -11.65
C LEU A 144 -11.15 -13.76 -11.08
N SER A 145 -11.02 -14.74 -11.98
CA SER A 145 -11.16 -16.19 -11.90
C SER A 145 -10.68 -16.71 -13.27
N SER A 146 -9.56 -16.18 -13.79
CA SER A 146 -8.79 -16.83 -14.86
C SER A 146 -7.40 -16.22 -14.98
N PHE A 147 -6.40 -17.07 -14.75
CA PHE A 147 -4.99 -16.84 -15.01
C PHE A 147 -4.75 -16.57 -16.50
N ARG A 148 -3.91 -15.58 -16.81
CA ARG A 148 -3.09 -15.58 -18.03
C ARG A 148 -1.64 -15.37 -17.62
N GLU A 149 -0.89 -16.47 -17.54
CA GLU A 149 0.57 -16.42 -17.60
C GLU A 149 0.96 -15.85 -18.97
N LEU A 150 1.56 -14.66 -18.98
CA LEU A 150 2.36 -14.22 -20.13
C LEU A 150 3.77 -14.81 -19.94
N ASN A 151 3.95 -16.06 -20.36
CA ASN A 151 5.28 -16.61 -20.57
C ASN A 151 5.83 -16.03 -21.86
N SER A 152 6.75 -15.08 -21.74
CA SER A 152 7.60 -14.63 -22.84
C SER A 152 8.68 -15.67 -23.10
N SER A 153 8.41 -16.64 -23.98
CA SER A 153 9.45 -17.23 -24.84
C SER A 153 8.84 -18.28 -25.75
N THR A 154 9.27 -18.24 -27.02
CA THR A 154 9.00 -19.16 -28.13
C THR A 154 7.58 -19.10 -28.70
N GLY A 155 7.43 -18.27 -29.74
CA GLY A 155 6.35 -18.44 -30.69
C GLY A 155 6.54 -19.72 -31.48
N GLU A 156 5.54 -20.59 -31.47
CA GLU A 156 5.12 -21.41 -32.60
C GLU A 156 3.77 -22.06 -32.26
N ILE A 157 2.90 -22.13 -33.26
CA ILE A 157 1.53 -22.67 -33.18
C ILE A 157 1.56 -24.15 -33.60
N LYS A 158 1.02 -25.04 -32.75
CA LYS A 158 0.27 -26.22 -33.18
C LYS A 158 -0.90 -26.48 -32.25
#